data_AF-A0A6V7L0H8-F1
#
_entry.id   AF-A0A6V7L0H8-F1
#
_cell.length_a   1.000
_cell.length_b   1.000
_cell.length_c   1.000
_cell.angle_alpha   90.00
_cell.angle_beta   90.00
_cell.angle_gamma   90.00
#
_symmetry.space_group_name_H-M   'P 1'
#
loop_
_entity.id
_entity.type
_entity.pdbx_description
1 polymer ?
#
loop_
_entity_poly.entity_id
_entity_poly.type
_entity_poly.pdbx_seq_one_letter_code
_entity_poly.pdbx_strand_id
1 'polypeptide(L)'
;AKVNISIIAYTVFGARHALETLSQLIAVSSTGKSTPKTMVMVDQAKIVDKPVYRHRGLLIDTSRNYLSVSAIMRMIDGLAATKMNVLHWHATDSQSFPLYIKSRPQMT
;
A
#
# COMPACT_ATOMS: atom_id res chain seq x y z
N ALA A 1 -14.97 -8.56 -25.57
CA ALA A 1 -13.90 -9.53 -25.30
C ALA A 1 -14.11 -10.13 -23.92
N LYS A 2 -13.92 -11.43 -23.73
CA LYS A 2 -14.03 -12.08 -22.41
C LYS A 2 -12.62 -12.15 -21.81
N VAL A 3 -12.44 -11.58 -20.62
CA VAL A 3 -11.19 -11.67 -19.85
C VAL A 3 -11.34 -12.77 -18.82
N ASN A 4 -10.46 -13.77 -18.84
CA ASN A 4 -10.44 -14.85 -17.85
C ASN A 4 -9.22 -14.65 -16.95
N ILE A 5 -9.45 -14.51 -15.64
CA ILE A 5 -8.39 -14.36 -14.64
C ILE A 5 -8.54 -15.49 -13.63
N SER A 6 -7.45 -16.21 -13.36
CA SER A 6 -7.38 -17.25 -12.33
C SER A 6 -6.32 -16.86 -11.31
N ILE A 7 -6.73 -16.71 -10.05
CA ILE A 7 -5.84 -16.43 -8.92
C ILE A 7 -5.86 -17.65 -8.01
N ILE A 8 -4.68 -18.23 -7.77
CA ILE A 8 -4.49 -19.35 -6.85
C ILE A 8 -3.54 -18.89 -5.75
N ALA A 9 -3.98 -18.96 -4.50
CA ALA A 9 -3.19 -18.58 -3.34
C ALA A 9 -3.51 -19.47 -2.15
N TYR A 10 -2.50 -19.76 -1.33
CA TYR A 10 -2.65 -20.57 -0.11
C TYR A 10 -3.23 -19.79 1.07
N THR A 11 -3.18 -18.45 1.01
CA THR A 11 -3.65 -17.58 2.09
C THR A 11 -4.37 -16.37 1.54
N VAL A 12 -5.19 -15.73 2.37
CA VAL A 12 -5.89 -14.48 2.05
C VAL A 12 -4.89 -13.37 1.70
N PHE A 13 -3.72 -13.32 2.35
CA PHE A 13 -2.68 -12.34 2.03
C PHE A 13 -2.06 -12.57 0.66
N GLY A 14 -1.82 -13.84 0.27
CA GLY A 14 -1.38 -14.17 -1.08
C GLY A 14 -2.39 -13.77 -2.14
N ALA A 15 -3.69 -14.03 -1.89
CA ALA A 15 -4.76 -13.61 -2.79
C ALA A 15 -4.83 -12.07 -2.92
N ARG A 16 -4.72 -11.33 -1.80
CA ARG A 16 -4.66 -9.86 -1.80
C ARG A 16 -3.47 -9.35 -2.62
N HIS A 17 -2.29 -9.93 -2.46
CA HIS A 17 -1.11 -9.55 -3.24
C HIS A 17 -1.26 -9.86 -4.74
N ALA A 18 -1.90 -10.97 -5.09
CA ALA A 18 -2.21 -11.27 -6.48
C ALA A 18 -3.20 -10.26 -7.10
N LEU A 19 -4.20 -9.82 -6.33
CA LEU A 19 -5.11 -8.75 -6.74
C LEU A 19 -4.38 -7.40 -6.92
N GLU A 20 -3.38 -7.12 -6.07
CA GLU A 20 -2.54 -5.93 -6.24
C GLU A 20 -1.65 -6.02 -7.50
N THR A 21 -1.13 -7.20 -7.84
CA THR A 21 -0.47 -7.37 -9.13
C THR A 21 -1.45 -7.20 -10.30
N LEU A 22 -2.67 -7.72 -10.16
CA LEU A 22 -3.71 -7.60 -11.18
C LEU A 22 -4.10 -6.14 -11.44
N SER A 23 -4.25 -5.32 -10.40
CA SER A 23 -4.57 -3.89 -10.53
C SER A 23 -3.50 -3.15 -11.34
N GLN A 24 -2.24 -3.52 -11.16
CA GLN A 24 -1.09 -2.92 -11.87
C GLN A 24 -0.94 -3.41 -13.32
N LEU A 25 -1.58 -4.53 -13.70
CA LEU A 25 -1.65 -4.99 -15.09
C LEU A 25 -2.72 -4.26 -15.92
N ILE A 26 -3.58 -3.48 -15.25
CA ILE A 26 -4.61 -2.65 -15.88
C ILE A 26 -4.09 -1.21 -15.92
N ALA A 27 -4.08 -0.61 -17.10
CA ALA A 27 -3.67 0.77 -17.29
C ALA A 27 -4.76 1.56 -18.02
N VAL A 28 -4.75 2.86 -17.84
CA VAL A 28 -5.58 3.77 -18.62
C VAL A 28 -4.74 4.32 -19.76
N SER A 29 -5.11 3.98 -20.99
CA SER A 29 -4.50 4.54 -22.19
C SER A 29 -5.26 5.79 -22.64
N SER A 30 -4.52 6.81 -23.06
CA SER A 30 -5.06 8.00 -23.72
C SER A 30 -4.08 8.43 -24.80
N THR A 31 -4.52 8.36 -26.05
CA THR A 31 -3.73 8.77 -27.21
C THR A 31 -3.98 10.25 -27.50
N GLY A 32 -3.59 11.13 -26.56
CA GLY A 32 -3.68 12.59 -26.69
C GLY A 32 -4.90 13.23 -26.00
N LYS A 33 -4.85 14.57 -25.85
CA LYS A 33 -5.76 15.38 -25.00
C LYS A 33 -7.26 15.23 -25.32
N SER A 34 -7.61 14.81 -26.54
CA SER A 34 -9.00 14.72 -27.02
C SER A 34 -9.51 13.29 -27.17
N THR A 35 -8.72 12.27 -26.79
CA THR A 35 -9.15 10.87 -26.90
C THR A 35 -9.84 10.40 -25.62
N PRO A 36 -10.94 9.63 -25.72
CA PRO A 36 -11.56 9.02 -24.56
C PRO A 36 -10.58 8.08 -23.88
N LYS A 37 -10.50 8.17 -22.54
CA LYS A 37 -9.68 7.27 -21.72
C LYS A 37 -10.20 5.85 -21.88
N THR A 38 -9.37 4.96 -22.40
CA THR A 38 -9.71 3.53 -22.53
C THR A 38 -8.91 2.71 -21.52
N MET A 39 -9.54 1.71 -20.92
CA MET A 39 -8.82 0.74 -20.11
C MET A 39 -8.14 -0.27 -21.04
N VAL A 40 -6.85 -0.45 -20.83
CA VAL A 40 -6.03 -1.46 -21.50
C VAL A 40 -5.47 -2.39 -20.45
N MET A 41 -5.22 -3.64 -20.83
CA MET A 41 -4.65 -4.67 -19.98
C MET A 41 -3.65 -5.48 -20.78
N VAL A 42 -2.68 -6.08 -20.11
CA VAL A 42 -1.78 -7.06 -20.74
C VAL A 42 -2.61 -8.21 -21.34
N ASP A 43 -2.33 -8.58 -22.58
CA ASP A 43 -3.07 -9.60 -23.33
C ASP A 43 -2.99 -10.98 -22.66
N GLN A 44 -1.78 -11.42 -22.32
CA GLN A 44 -1.55 -12.67 -21.60
C GLN A 44 -0.40 -12.52 -20.60
N ALA A 45 -0.60 -13.03 -19.38
CA ALA A 45 0.42 -13.07 -18.34
C ALA A 45 0.28 -14.34 -17.52
N LYS A 46 1.41 -14.97 -17.18
CA LYS A 46 1.50 -16.04 -16.18
C LYS A 46 2.52 -15.62 -15.12
N ILE A 47 2.04 -15.36 -13.91
CA ILE A 47 2.87 -14.82 -12.82
C ILE A 47 2.87 -15.83 -11.66
N VAL A 48 4.06 -16.18 -11.20
CA VAL A 48 4.28 -16.92 -9.96
C VAL A 48 5.07 -16.02 -9.04
N ASP A 49 4.47 -15.57 -7.95
CA ASP A 49 5.03 -14.54 -7.08
C ASP A 49 5.07 -15.00 -5.62
N LYS A 50 6.15 -14.66 -4.92
CA LYS A 50 6.34 -14.89 -3.47
C LYS A 50 7.33 -13.87 -2.91
N PRO A 51 7.18 -13.44 -1.64
CA PRO A 51 8.15 -12.55 -1.04
C PRO A 51 9.48 -13.27 -0.80
N VAL A 52 10.59 -12.60 -1.10
CA VAL A 52 11.94 -13.06 -0.71
C VAL A 52 12.12 -12.97 0.80
N TYR A 53 11.69 -11.84 1.39
CA TYR A 53 11.81 -11.57 2.83
C TYR A 53 10.44 -11.51 3.51
N ARG A 54 10.34 -12.13 4.69
CA ARG A 54 9.12 -12.12 5.51
C ARG A 54 8.81 -10.72 6.05
N HIS A 55 9.83 -9.95 6.41
CA HIS A 55 9.70 -8.61 6.97
C HIS A 55 10.00 -7.55 5.92
N ARG A 56 9.00 -6.74 5.56
CA ARG A 56 9.07 -5.69 4.54
C ARG A 56 8.43 -4.42 5.10
N GLY A 57 9.26 -3.54 5.65
CA GLY A 57 8.81 -2.44 6.50
C GLY A 57 9.20 -1.06 6.00
N LEU A 58 8.39 -0.07 6.37
CA LEU A 58 8.67 1.36 6.23
C LEU A 58 8.58 2.03 7.59
N LEU A 59 9.52 2.94 7.88
CA LEU A 59 9.49 3.75 9.09
C LEU A 59 8.84 5.12 8.81
N ILE A 60 7.91 5.52 9.68
CA ILE A 60 7.41 6.89 9.77
C ILE A 60 7.81 7.50 11.11
N ASP A 61 8.13 8.78 11.10
CA ASP A 61 8.53 9.53 12.29
C ASP A 61 7.59 10.72 12.46
N THR A 62 6.65 10.60 13.41
CA THR A 62 5.74 11.68 13.79
C THR A 62 6.25 12.50 14.97
N SER A 63 7.36 12.05 15.57
CA SER A 63 7.93 12.65 16.78
C SER A 63 8.75 13.91 16.48
N ARG A 64 9.42 13.94 15.32
CA ARG A 64 10.23 15.08 14.87
C ARG A 64 9.42 16.10 14.08
N ASN A 65 8.50 15.61 13.24
CA ASN A 65 7.62 16.43 12.43
C ASN A 65 6.22 15.82 12.45
N TYR A 66 5.21 16.66 12.67
CA TYR A 66 3.83 16.18 12.65
C TYR A 66 3.44 15.64 11.27
N LEU A 67 2.81 14.47 11.25
CA LEU A 67 2.09 13.94 10.09
C LEU A 67 0.61 13.86 10.44
N SER A 68 -0.23 14.43 9.58
CA SER A 68 -1.68 14.27 9.74
C SER A 68 -2.09 12.81 9.59
N VAL A 69 -3.20 12.41 10.23
CA VAL A 69 -3.77 11.07 10.06
C VAL A 69 -4.00 10.75 8.58
N SER A 70 -4.46 11.73 7.79
CA SER A 70 -4.65 11.53 6.35
C SER A 70 -3.34 11.28 5.60
N ALA A 71 -2.23 11.90 6.02
CA ALA A 71 -0.90 11.62 5.45
C ALA A 71 -0.44 10.20 5.80
N ILE A 72 -0.63 9.76 7.05
CA ILE A 72 -0.28 8.41 7.50
C ILE A 72 -1.11 7.36 6.72
N MET A 73 -2.42 7.60 6.55
CA MET A 73 -3.28 6.70 5.76
C MET A 73 -2.82 6.60 4.30
N ARG A 74 -2.45 7.72 3.67
CA ARG A 74 -1.87 7.68 2.31
C ARG A 74 -0.59 6.86 2.23
N MET A 75 0.26 6.91 3.27
CA MET A 75 1.46 6.07 3.33
C MET A 75 1.09 4.58 3.47
N ILE A 76 0.07 4.26 4.28
CA ILE A 76 -0.44 2.88 4.42
C ILE A 76 -0.99 2.35 3.10
N ASP A 77 -1.70 3.18 2.32
CA ASP A 77 -2.15 2.81 0.97
C ASP A 77 -0.95 2.50 0.06
N GLY A 78 0.12 3.29 0.13
CA GLY A 78 1.38 3.02 -0.58
C GLY A 78 2.05 1.71 -0.15
N LEU A 79 2.03 1.38 1.14
CA LEU A 79 2.51 0.09 1.64
C LEU A 79 1.68 -1.08 1.12
N ALA A 80 0.35 -0.91 1.08
CA ALA A 80 -0.56 -1.92 0.56
C ALA A 80 -0.30 -2.20 -0.93
N ALA A 81 -0.10 -1.13 -1.73
CA ALA A 81 0.19 -1.18 -3.16
C ALA A 81 1.53 -1.85 -3.49
N THR A 82 2.52 -1.69 -2.60
CA THR A 82 3.86 -2.27 -2.75
C THR A 82 4.03 -3.60 -2.04
N LYS A 83 2.94 -4.20 -1.54
CA LYS A 83 2.95 -5.49 -0.83
C LYS A 83 3.82 -5.50 0.45
N MET A 84 4.09 -4.34 1.02
CA MET A 84 4.75 -4.20 2.32
C MET A 84 3.80 -4.68 3.44
N ASN A 85 4.36 -5.08 4.57
CA ASN A 85 3.58 -5.71 5.64
C ASN A 85 3.92 -5.21 7.05
N VAL A 86 4.86 -4.28 7.20
CA VAL A 86 5.17 -3.68 8.50
C VAL A 86 5.23 -2.16 8.39
N LEU A 87 4.53 -1.48 9.29
CA LEU A 87 4.70 -0.05 9.53
C LEU A 87 5.45 0.10 10.85
N HIS A 88 6.66 0.65 10.78
CA HIS A 88 7.45 1.03 11.95
C HIS A 88 7.10 2.47 12.30
N TRP A 89 6.38 2.67 13.39
CA TRP A 89 5.95 4.02 13.77
C TRP A 89 6.80 4.54 14.92
N HIS A 90 7.77 5.40 14.59
CA HIS A 90 8.50 6.19 15.58
C HIS A 90 7.61 7.35 16.03
N ALA A 91 6.74 7.05 16.98
CA ALA A 91 5.70 7.97 17.41
C ALA A 91 6.21 9.03 18.38
N THR A 92 7.22 8.71 19.21
CA THR A 92 7.64 9.52 20.35
C THR A 92 9.15 9.73 20.38
N ASP A 93 9.61 10.93 20.74
CA ASP A 93 11.03 11.28 20.91
C ASP A 93 11.13 12.44 21.92
N SER A 94 12.34 12.92 22.17
CA SER A 94 12.63 14.07 23.03
C SER A 94 11.89 15.35 22.62
N GLN A 95 11.54 15.53 21.35
CA GLN A 95 10.88 16.74 20.85
C GLN A 95 9.36 16.69 20.98
N SER A 96 8.73 15.50 20.99
CA SER A 96 7.27 15.41 21.13
C SER A 96 6.77 14.01 21.54
N PHE A 97 5.57 14.01 22.12
CA PHE A 97 4.82 12.81 22.49
C PHE A 97 3.37 12.92 21.96
N PRO A 98 3.11 12.56 20.70
CA PRO A 98 1.82 12.76 20.04
C PRO A 98 0.78 11.66 20.34
N LEU A 99 1.05 10.74 21.26
CA LEU A 99 0.15 9.62 21.59
C LEU A 99 -0.67 9.92 22.84
N TYR A 100 -1.99 9.93 22.71
CA TYR A 100 -2.85 10.15 23.87
C TYR A 100 -2.86 8.93 24.81
N ILE A 101 -2.42 9.14 26.05
CA ILE A 101 -2.45 8.12 27.11
C ILE A 101 -3.37 8.58 28.23
N LYS A 102 -4.47 7.84 28.44
CA LYS A 102 -5.49 8.15 29.46
C LYS A 102 -4.93 8.34 30.86
N SER A 103 -3.95 7.53 31.27
CA SER A 103 -3.34 7.60 32.60
C SER A 103 -2.35 8.76 32.77
N ARG A 104 -1.93 9.41 31.68
CA ARG A 104 -0.96 10.50 31.64
C ARG A 104 -1.42 11.58 30.65
N PRO A 105 -2.55 12.25 30.91
CA PRO A 105 -3.16 13.17 29.95
C PRO A 105 -2.31 14.42 29.65
N GLN A 106 -1.36 14.75 30.52
CA GLN A 106 -0.45 15.89 30.35
C GLN A 106 0.71 15.63 29.38
N MET A 107 0.81 14.42 28.81
CA MET A 107 1.89 14.04 27.89
C MET A 107 1.64 14.49 26.44
N THR A 108 0.41 14.85 26.10
CA THR A 108 -0.02 15.25 24.75
C THR A 108 -0.55 16.66 24.72
#